data_AF-A0A1Q4FMD5-F1
#
_entry.id   AF-A0A1Q4FMD5-F1
#
_cell.length_a   1.000
_cell.length_b   1.000
_cell.length_c   1.000
_cell.angle_alpha   90.00
_cell.angle_beta   90.00
_cell.angle_gamma   90.00
#
_symmetry.space_group_name_H-M   'P 1'
#
loop_
_entity.id
_entity.type
_entity.pdbx_description
1 polymer ?
#
loop_
_entity_poly.entity_id
_entity_poly.type
_entity_poly.pdbx_seq_one_letter_code
_entity_poly.pdbx_strand_id
1 'polypeptide(L)'
;MGGNLGEAESYFSRVLELDPTVSEAWLGKGKSAGWQSTILNIRLGEVLAAFGHSIGTAPQSSRAAAIQSCLHEVNALVVAIHGMARKHMTEFISVPNSWTNYLAQVGQLLDALEAASIWNPGDRTTLENIVRLCKDNIEGVKYRDPFENNAAKAWHLSPQYEALIRGKMERASQALREIDPGYVPPVAEAKKPDACFVVTATMGDEHHPTVGLIRRLRDDWMLTFPSGRKAVALYYRYSPPVARFIGRKLWRRALSYVLVVAPAAWLARRLLKNRVGDGAERDRFVS
;
A
#
# COMPACT_ATOMS: atom_id res chain seq x y z
N MET A 1 1.01 -10.77 -30.09
CA MET A 1 2.29 -10.13 -30.46
C MET A 1 3.22 -10.28 -29.27
N GLY A 2 3.93 -11.40 -29.18
CA GLY A 2 4.81 -11.72 -28.05
C GLY A 2 6.23 -11.90 -28.54
N GLY A 3 6.91 -10.79 -28.83
CA GLY A 3 8.37 -10.80 -29.04
C GLY A 3 9.07 -10.79 -27.68
N ASN A 4 10.23 -11.43 -27.60
CA ASN A 4 11.07 -11.35 -26.40
C ASN A 4 11.50 -9.88 -26.19
N LEU A 5 11.13 -9.26 -25.08
CA LEU A 5 11.42 -7.85 -24.80
C LEU A 5 12.94 -7.56 -24.82
N GLY A 6 13.77 -8.53 -24.39
CA GLY A 6 15.22 -8.39 -24.47
C GLY A 6 15.74 -8.36 -25.91
N GLU A 7 15.12 -9.13 -26.81
CA GLU A 7 15.46 -9.10 -28.24
C GLU A 7 15.02 -7.78 -28.87
N ALA A 8 13.82 -7.29 -28.53
CA ALA A 8 13.35 -5.98 -28.98
C ALA A 8 14.28 -4.84 -28.51
N GLU A 9 14.74 -4.88 -27.25
CA GLU A 9 15.73 -3.93 -26.73
C GLU A 9 17.05 -3.97 -27.53
N SER A 10 17.53 -5.16 -27.90
CA SER A 10 18.73 -5.33 -28.72
C SER A 10 18.55 -4.73 -30.13
N TYR A 11 17.41 -4.97 -30.78
CA TYR A 11 17.11 -4.39 -32.09
C TYR A 11 17.09 -2.86 -32.07
N PHE A 12 16.43 -2.25 -31.09
CA PHE A 12 16.43 -0.79 -30.97
C PHE A 12 17.84 -0.24 -30.69
N SER A 13 18.63 -0.95 -29.89
CA SER A 13 20.03 -0.56 -29.65
C SER A 13 20.84 -0.59 -30.96
N ARG A 14 20.63 -1.59 -31.81
CA ARG A 14 21.30 -1.66 -33.11
C ARG A 14 20.89 -0.54 -34.07
N VAL A 15 19.63 -0.12 -34.05
CA VAL A 15 19.18 1.07 -34.80
C VAL A 15 19.92 2.31 -34.32
N LEU A 16 20.03 2.49 -33.00
CA LEU A 16 20.68 3.65 -32.39
C LEU A 16 22.21 3.68 -32.57
N GLU A 17 22.84 2.52 -32.76
CA GLU A 17 24.25 2.42 -33.16
C GLU A 17 24.50 2.96 -34.58
N LEU A 18 23.51 2.80 -35.48
CA LEU A 18 23.58 3.31 -36.84
C LEU A 18 23.18 4.79 -36.93
N ASP A 19 22.11 5.16 -36.23
CA ASP A 19 21.61 6.53 -36.16
C ASP A 19 21.02 6.83 -34.77
N PRO A 20 21.74 7.59 -33.92
CA PRO A 20 21.26 7.93 -32.58
C PRO A 20 20.18 9.02 -32.59
N THR A 21 19.81 9.58 -33.74
CA THR A 21 18.78 10.62 -33.85
C THR A 21 17.36 10.06 -33.98
N VAL A 22 17.22 8.75 -34.19
CA VAL A 22 15.92 8.09 -34.36
C VAL A 22 15.13 8.07 -33.04
N SER A 23 14.18 8.99 -32.90
CA SER A 23 13.34 9.17 -31.71
C SER A 23 12.55 7.91 -31.34
N GLU A 24 11.95 7.24 -32.34
CA GLU A 24 11.16 6.03 -32.15
C GLU A 24 12.00 4.87 -31.60
N ALA A 25 13.28 4.78 -31.98
CA ALA A 25 14.17 3.73 -31.50
C ALA A 25 14.51 3.95 -30.01
N TRP A 26 14.71 5.19 -29.58
CA TRP A 26 14.87 5.52 -28.17
C TRP A 26 13.63 5.19 -27.34
N LEU A 27 12.44 5.55 -27.84
CA LEU A 27 11.17 5.18 -27.20
C LEU A 27 11.02 3.66 -27.10
N GLY A 28 11.26 2.94 -28.19
CA GLY A 28 11.20 1.49 -28.24
C GLY A 28 12.17 0.82 -27.27
N LYS A 29 13.43 1.28 -27.23
CA LYS A 29 14.45 0.78 -26.29
C LYS A 29 14.01 0.96 -24.85
N GLY A 30 13.53 2.16 -24.50
CA GLY A 30 13.04 2.46 -23.15
C GLY A 30 11.86 1.57 -22.75
N LYS A 31 10.87 1.39 -23.62
CA LYS A 31 9.73 0.49 -23.35
C LYS A 31 10.21 -0.95 -23.10
N SER A 32 11.01 -1.50 -24.02
CA SER A 32 11.51 -2.87 -23.93
C SER A 32 12.31 -3.11 -22.66
N ALA A 33 13.21 -2.19 -22.31
CA ALA A 33 14.00 -2.26 -21.09
C ALA A 33 13.11 -2.17 -19.83
N GLY A 34 12.19 -1.21 -19.81
CA GLY A 34 11.29 -0.96 -18.68
C GLY A 34 10.41 -2.16 -18.35
N TRP A 35 9.82 -2.80 -19.35
CA TRP A 35 8.93 -3.95 -19.16
C TRP A 35 9.65 -5.25 -18.78
N GLN A 36 10.98 -5.26 -18.80
CA GLN A 36 11.81 -6.33 -18.21
C GLN A 36 12.11 -6.08 -16.71
N SER A 37 11.61 -4.98 -16.12
CA SER A 37 11.83 -4.68 -14.71
C SER A 37 11.26 -5.76 -13.80
N THR A 38 11.98 -6.01 -12.72
CA THR A 38 11.49 -6.78 -11.57
C THR A 38 11.54 -5.91 -10.32
N ILE A 39 10.92 -6.33 -9.23
CA ILE A 39 11.02 -5.60 -7.96
C ILE A 39 12.44 -5.61 -7.35
N LEU A 40 13.33 -6.49 -7.83
CA LEU A 40 14.75 -6.54 -7.47
C LEU A 40 15.63 -5.69 -8.41
N ASN A 41 15.18 -5.49 -9.65
CA ASN A 41 15.88 -4.71 -10.66
C ASN A 41 14.88 -3.82 -11.42
N ILE A 42 14.62 -2.64 -10.86
CA ILE A 42 13.72 -1.64 -11.43
C ILE A 42 14.52 -0.77 -12.41
N ARG A 43 14.22 -0.86 -13.71
CA ARG A 43 15.00 -0.20 -14.78
C ARG A 43 14.49 1.19 -15.14
N LEU A 44 13.76 1.87 -14.24
CA LEU A 44 13.14 3.18 -14.54
C LEU A 44 14.17 4.27 -14.85
N GLY A 45 15.37 4.23 -14.28
CA GLY A 45 16.45 5.16 -14.66
C GLY A 45 16.84 5.04 -16.13
N GLU A 46 16.96 3.81 -16.64
CA GLU A 46 17.26 3.54 -18.05
C GLU A 46 16.10 3.98 -18.97
N VAL A 47 14.86 3.75 -18.52
CA VAL A 47 13.65 4.19 -19.22
C VAL A 47 13.65 5.71 -19.38
N LEU A 48 13.88 6.45 -18.29
CA LEU A 48 13.88 7.92 -18.30
C LEU A 48 14.99 8.48 -19.17
N ALA A 49 16.19 7.89 -19.13
CA ALA A 49 17.29 8.30 -20.00
C ALA A 49 16.93 8.10 -21.48
N ALA A 50 16.43 6.92 -21.85
CA ALA A 50 15.99 6.63 -23.22
C ALA A 50 14.86 7.56 -23.67
N PHE A 51 13.87 7.83 -22.81
CA PHE A 51 12.76 8.72 -23.13
C PHE A 51 13.19 10.18 -23.24
N GLY A 52 14.15 10.62 -22.43
CA GLY A 52 14.77 11.94 -22.58
C GLY A 52 15.42 12.12 -23.95
N HIS A 53 16.16 11.10 -24.43
CA HIS A 53 16.70 11.10 -25.78
C HIS A 53 15.61 11.10 -26.85
N SER A 54 14.58 10.25 -26.71
CA SER A 54 13.43 10.21 -27.62
C SER A 54 12.78 11.59 -27.79
N ILE A 55 12.52 12.29 -26.68
CA ILE A 55 11.93 13.64 -26.68
C ILE A 55 12.90 14.67 -27.29
N GLY A 56 14.20 14.56 -26.97
CA GLY A 56 15.23 15.46 -27.43
C GLY A 56 15.49 15.38 -28.94
N THR A 57 15.42 14.19 -29.53
CA THR A 57 15.63 13.98 -30.96
C THR A 57 14.33 14.06 -31.78
N ALA A 58 13.17 14.09 -31.14
CA ALA A 58 11.89 14.29 -31.82
C ALA A 58 11.82 15.64 -32.53
N PRO A 59 11.34 15.67 -33.80
CA PRO A 59 11.03 16.92 -34.50
C PRO A 59 10.08 17.81 -33.69
N GLN A 60 10.21 19.13 -33.84
CA GLN A 60 9.39 20.09 -33.08
C GLN A 60 7.89 19.87 -33.25
N SER A 61 7.45 19.45 -34.44
CA SER A 61 6.04 19.18 -34.76
C SER A 61 5.48 17.94 -34.04
N SER A 62 6.31 16.97 -33.69
CA SER A 62 5.89 15.71 -33.03
C SER A 62 6.36 15.59 -31.58
N ARG A 63 7.17 16.52 -31.07
CA ARG A 63 7.72 16.47 -29.70
C ARG A 63 6.65 16.37 -28.62
N ALA A 64 5.52 17.06 -28.77
CA ALA A 64 4.41 16.95 -27.81
C ALA A 64 3.82 15.53 -27.77
N ALA A 65 3.69 14.86 -28.91
CA ALA A 65 3.22 13.48 -29.00
C ALA A 65 4.26 12.49 -28.44
N ALA A 66 5.56 12.77 -28.63
CA ALA A 66 6.63 11.99 -28.01
C ALA A 66 6.59 12.08 -26.48
N ILE A 67 6.45 13.29 -25.92
CA ILE A 67 6.29 13.52 -24.47
C ILE A 67 5.09 12.72 -23.94
N GLN A 68 3.92 12.83 -24.59
CA GLN A 68 2.71 12.09 -24.21
C GLN A 68 2.94 10.57 -24.21
N SER A 69 3.61 10.04 -25.24
CA SER A 69 3.92 8.62 -25.34
C SER A 69 4.89 8.15 -24.24
N CYS A 70 5.92 8.93 -23.95
CA CYS A 70 6.88 8.65 -22.88
C CYS A 70 6.18 8.67 -21.49
N LEU A 71 5.36 9.68 -21.22
CA LEU A 71 4.61 9.80 -19.96
C LEU A 71 3.63 8.65 -19.78
N HIS A 72 2.89 8.28 -20.83
CA HIS A 72 1.99 7.15 -20.79
C HIS A 72 2.71 5.87 -20.34
N GLU A 73 3.88 5.59 -20.92
CA GLU A 73 4.66 4.40 -20.59
C GLU A 73 5.29 4.44 -19.20
N VAL A 74 5.84 5.58 -18.77
CA VAL A 74 6.36 5.72 -17.39
C VAL A 74 5.25 5.43 -16.38
N ASN A 75 4.06 5.99 -16.59
CA ASN A 75 2.92 5.77 -15.71
C ASN A 75 2.47 4.29 -15.70
N ALA A 76 2.39 3.65 -16.87
CA ALA A 76 2.02 2.24 -16.97
C ALA A 76 3.02 1.33 -16.25
N LEU A 77 4.32 1.56 -16.43
CA LEU A 77 5.39 0.83 -15.75
C LEU A 77 5.34 1.02 -14.23
N VAL A 78 5.17 2.26 -13.77
CA VAL A 78 5.07 2.58 -12.34
C VAL A 78 3.89 1.86 -11.70
N VAL A 79 2.71 1.86 -12.34
CA VAL A 79 1.52 1.14 -11.83
C VAL A 79 1.78 -0.37 -11.77
N ALA A 80 2.39 -0.95 -12.81
CA ALA A 80 2.69 -2.38 -12.85
C ALA A 80 3.70 -2.78 -11.75
N ILE A 81 4.80 -2.03 -11.61
CA ILE A 81 5.84 -2.31 -10.62
C ILE A 81 5.32 -2.07 -9.20
N HIS A 82 4.52 -1.03 -8.97
CA HIS A 82 3.85 -0.80 -7.68
C HIS A 82 2.97 -1.99 -7.29
N GLY A 83 2.18 -2.51 -8.23
CA GLY A 83 1.35 -3.69 -8.00
C GLY A 83 2.17 -4.92 -7.59
N MET A 84 3.28 -5.18 -8.28
CA MET A 84 4.19 -6.29 -7.93
C MET A 84 4.83 -6.09 -6.55
N ALA A 85 5.39 -4.90 -6.30
CA ALA A 85 6.03 -4.54 -5.04
C ALA A 85 5.06 -4.70 -3.87
N ARG A 86 3.83 -4.22 -4.04
CA ARG A 86 2.79 -4.32 -3.01
C ARG A 86 2.35 -5.74 -2.75
N LYS A 87 2.14 -6.54 -3.81
CA LYS A 87 1.78 -7.95 -3.68
C LYS A 87 2.85 -8.70 -2.89
N HIS A 88 4.11 -8.54 -3.28
CA HIS A 88 5.24 -9.17 -2.61
C HIS A 88 5.34 -8.73 -1.14
N MET A 89 5.28 -7.42 -0.87
CA MET A 89 5.30 -6.90 0.50
C MET A 89 4.17 -7.44 1.37
N THR A 90 2.96 -7.60 0.81
CA THR A 90 1.80 -8.12 1.54
C THR A 90 1.96 -9.61 1.86
N GLU A 91 2.50 -10.39 0.91
CA GLU A 91 2.76 -11.82 1.10
C GLU A 91 3.82 -12.07 2.18
N PHE A 92 4.86 -11.24 2.23
CA PHE A 92 5.96 -11.34 3.19
C PHE A 92 5.88 -10.32 4.32
N ILE A 93 4.69 -9.83 4.65
CA ILE A 93 4.51 -8.63 5.50
C ILE A 93 5.07 -8.75 6.92
N SER A 94 5.13 -9.98 7.43
CA SER A 94 5.64 -10.29 8.77
C SER A 94 7.14 -10.59 8.79
N VAL A 95 7.78 -10.68 7.62
CA VAL A 95 9.22 -10.92 7.49
C VAL A 95 9.98 -9.60 7.70
N PRO A 96 11.11 -9.61 8.44
CA PRO A 96 11.94 -8.43 8.60
C PRO A 96 12.32 -7.77 7.27
N ASN A 97 12.40 -6.45 7.26
CA ASN A 97 12.76 -5.62 6.09
C ASN A 97 11.77 -5.61 4.91
N SER A 98 10.71 -6.43 4.90
CA SER A 98 9.71 -6.40 3.82
C SER A 98 9.11 -5.01 3.61
N TRP A 99 8.77 -4.32 4.70
CA TRP A 99 8.27 -2.94 4.65
C TRP A 99 9.33 -1.96 4.15
N THR A 100 10.56 -2.03 4.66
CA THR A 100 11.66 -1.15 4.26
C THR A 100 12.00 -1.31 2.77
N ASN A 101 12.06 -2.54 2.28
CA ASN A 101 12.32 -2.84 0.87
C ASN A 101 11.19 -2.32 -0.03
N TYR A 102 9.94 -2.49 0.39
CA TYR A 102 8.79 -1.92 -0.30
C TYR A 102 8.89 -0.39 -0.39
N LEU A 103 9.21 0.30 0.72
CA LEU A 103 9.37 1.75 0.71
C LEU A 103 10.52 2.19 -0.22
N ALA A 104 11.63 1.45 -0.26
CA ALA A 104 12.73 1.74 -1.18
C ALA A 104 12.30 1.57 -2.65
N GLN A 105 11.51 0.53 -2.96
CA GLN A 105 10.95 0.32 -4.31
C GLN A 105 9.99 1.46 -4.68
N VAL A 106 9.04 1.81 -3.82
CA VAL A 106 8.09 2.91 -4.06
C VAL A 106 8.81 4.26 -4.16
N GLY A 107 9.90 4.46 -3.43
CA GLY A 107 10.77 5.63 -3.55
C GLY A 107 11.27 5.82 -4.99
N GLN A 108 11.81 4.76 -5.60
CA GLN A 108 12.25 4.80 -7.00
C GLN A 108 11.11 5.12 -7.97
N LEU A 109 9.89 4.64 -7.71
CA LEU A 109 8.72 4.95 -8.53
C LEU A 109 8.32 6.43 -8.43
N LEU A 110 8.34 6.98 -7.21
CA LEU A 110 8.04 8.40 -6.97
C LEU A 110 9.07 9.30 -7.62
N ASP A 111 10.36 8.98 -7.49
CA ASP A 111 11.44 9.76 -8.08
C ASP A 111 11.36 9.71 -9.62
N ALA A 112 10.95 8.57 -10.19
CA ALA A 112 10.73 8.46 -11.63
C ALA A 112 9.56 9.31 -12.14
N LEU A 113 8.43 9.34 -11.41
CA LEU A 113 7.29 10.20 -11.74
C LEU A 113 7.65 11.69 -11.60
N GLU A 114 8.40 12.08 -10.57
CA GLU A 114 8.88 13.46 -10.39
C GLU A 114 9.88 13.87 -11.49
N ALA A 115 10.74 12.96 -11.95
CA ALA A 115 11.63 13.25 -13.08
C ALA A 115 10.83 13.39 -14.39
N ALA A 116 9.85 12.53 -14.62
CA ALA A 116 9.01 12.56 -15.82
C ALA A 116 8.10 13.80 -15.87
N SER A 117 7.65 14.31 -14.72
CA SER A 117 6.80 15.51 -14.65
C SER A 117 7.50 16.78 -15.17
N ILE A 118 8.84 16.79 -15.27
CA ILE A 118 9.58 17.89 -15.92
C ILE A 118 9.20 18.03 -17.40
N TRP A 119 8.87 16.93 -18.10
CA TRP A 119 8.51 16.97 -19.52
C TRP A 119 7.13 17.59 -19.77
N ASN A 120 6.20 17.40 -18.82
CA ASN A 120 4.91 18.04 -18.82
C ASN A 120 4.39 18.16 -17.37
N PRO A 121 4.61 19.31 -16.70
CA PRO A 121 4.16 19.51 -15.32
C PRO A 121 2.64 19.43 -15.15
N GLY A 122 1.89 19.61 -16.24
CA GLY A 122 0.44 19.54 -16.30
C GLY A 122 -0.13 18.16 -16.60
N ASP A 123 0.68 17.09 -16.61
CA ASP A 123 0.18 15.75 -16.91
C ASP A 123 -0.62 15.17 -15.73
N ARG A 124 -1.94 15.15 -15.88
CA ARG A 124 -2.89 14.71 -14.84
C ARG A 124 -2.58 13.29 -14.33
N THR A 125 -2.31 12.35 -15.22
CA THR A 125 -2.05 10.95 -14.87
C THR A 125 -0.82 10.80 -13.98
N THR A 126 0.27 11.49 -14.34
CA THR A 126 1.51 11.50 -13.57
C THR A 126 1.29 12.06 -12.16
N LEU A 127 0.60 13.19 -12.05
CA LEU A 127 0.31 13.81 -10.75
C LEU A 127 -0.61 12.94 -9.89
N GLU A 128 -1.67 12.37 -10.47
CA GLU A 128 -2.57 11.45 -9.76
C GLU A 128 -1.85 10.20 -9.26
N ASN A 129 -0.91 9.66 -10.04
CA ASN A 129 -0.08 8.53 -9.61
C ASN A 129 0.86 8.91 -8.45
N ILE A 130 1.48 10.10 -8.46
CA ILE A 130 2.27 10.59 -7.31
C ILE A 130 1.40 10.65 -6.06
N VAL A 131 0.23 11.29 -6.14
CA VAL A 131 -0.72 11.40 -5.02
C VAL A 131 -1.12 10.02 -4.51
N ARG A 132 -1.43 9.09 -5.41
CA ARG A 132 -1.85 7.72 -5.07
C ARG A 132 -0.76 6.96 -4.33
N LEU A 133 0.48 6.98 -4.82
CA LEU A 133 1.62 6.30 -4.19
C LEU A 133 1.96 6.93 -2.83
N CYS A 134 1.95 8.26 -2.73
CA CYS A 134 2.17 8.96 -1.46
C CYS A 134 1.08 8.61 -0.42
N LYS A 135 -0.19 8.67 -0.83
CA LYS A 135 -1.31 8.28 0.03
C LYS A 135 -1.16 6.86 0.53
N ASP A 136 -0.78 5.93 -0.35
CA ASP A 136 -0.61 4.55 0.03
C ASP A 136 0.50 4.32 1.07
N ASN A 137 1.64 4.97 0.89
CA ASN A 137 2.73 4.94 1.86
C ASN A 137 2.29 5.53 3.21
N ILE A 138 1.60 6.67 3.21
CA ILE A 138 1.10 7.34 4.43
C ILE A 138 0.09 6.45 5.16
N GLU A 139 -0.85 5.83 4.43
CA GLU A 139 -1.82 4.92 5.03
C GLU A 139 -1.15 3.70 5.65
N GLY A 140 -0.07 3.23 5.04
CA GLY A 140 0.58 2.01 5.45
C GLY A 140 -0.32 0.78 5.25
N VAL A 141 0.04 -0.30 5.95
CA VAL A 141 -0.62 -1.59 5.82
C VAL A 141 -0.83 -2.22 7.19
N LYS A 142 -2.04 -2.71 7.41
CA LYS A 142 -2.36 -3.54 8.58
C LYS A 142 -2.16 -4.99 8.22
N TYR A 143 -1.70 -5.77 9.18
CA TYR A 143 -1.56 -7.21 9.00
C TYR A 143 -1.72 -7.97 10.31
N ARG A 144 -1.77 -9.29 10.17
CA ARG A 144 -1.75 -10.21 11.30
C ARG A 144 -0.44 -10.97 11.29
N ASP A 145 0.25 -10.90 12.41
CA ASP A 145 1.57 -11.49 12.55
C ASP A 145 1.44 -12.97 12.96
N PRO A 146 1.70 -13.94 12.05
CA PRO A 146 1.58 -15.35 12.36
C PRO A 146 2.65 -15.82 13.35
N PHE A 147 3.76 -15.08 13.50
CA PHE A 147 4.84 -15.41 14.42
C PHE A 147 4.60 -14.86 15.83
N GLU A 148 3.64 -13.94 15.99
CA GLU A 148 3.25 -13.37 17.28
C GLU A 148 1.76 -13.63 17.61
N ASN A 149 1.35 -14.90 17.67
CA ASN A 149 0.00 -15.29 18.08
C ASN A 149 -1.13 -14.58 17.29
N ASN A 150 -0.90 -14.28 16.01
CA ASN A 150 -1.83 -13.57 15.12
C ASN A 150 -2.14 -12.13 15.60
N ALA A 151 -1.16 -11.47 16.24
CA ALA A 151 -1.29 -10.11 16.73
C ALA A 151 -1.63 -9.13 15.59
N ALA A 152 -2.54 -8.19 15.89
CA ALA A 152 -2.86 -7.10 14.96
C ALA A 152 -1.73 -6.08 14.98
N LYS A 153 -1.05 -5.91 13.84
CA LYS A 153 0.02 -4.94 13.65
C LYS A 153 -0.29 -4.03 12.46
N ALA A 154 0.43 -2.92 12.40
CA ALA A 154 0.41 -2.04 11.25
C ALA A 154 1.80 -1.48 11.02
N TRP A 155 2.22 -1.46 9.76
CA TRP A 155 3.39 -0.72 9.34
C TRP A 155 2.97 0.71 8.99
N HIS A 156 3.75 1.67 9.48
CA HIS A 156 3.61 3.08 9.20
C HIS A 156 4.98 3.66 8.84
N LEU A 157 4.99 4.88 8.30
CA LEU A 157 6.23 5.59 8.01
C LEU A 157 6.88 6.10 9.30
N SER A 158 8.18 6.38 9.24
CA SER A 158 8.83 7.20 10.26
C SER A 158 8.34 8.65 10.13
N PRO A 159 8.33 9.45 11.20
CA PRO A 159 7.84 10.84 11.13
C PRO A 159 8.56 11.70 10.08
N GLN A 160 9.88 11.50 9.95
CA GLN A 160 10.71 12.22 8.97
C GLN A 160 10.34 11.84 7.53
N TYR A 161 10.20 10.54 7.26
CA TYR A 161 9.83 10.07 5.93
C TYR A 161 8.37 10.40 5.60
N GLU A 162 7.46 10.36 6.57
CA GLU A 162 6.08 10.80 6.39
C GLU A 162 6.01 12.27 5.97
N ALA A 163 6.78 13.16 6.61
CA ALA A 163 6.83 14.57 6.24
C ALA A 163 7.30 14.77 4.78
N LEU A 164 8.33 14.02 4.36
CA LEU A 164 8.81 14.01 2.98
C LEU A 164 7.69 13.59 2.00
N ILE A 165 7.02 12.46 2.27
CA ILE A 165 5.97 11.92 1.41
C ILE A 165 4.75 12.86 1.36
N ARG A 166 4.38 13.48 2.48
CA ARG A 166 3.33 14.52 2.51
C ARG A 166 3.71 15.73 1.66
N GLY A 167 4.97 16.16 1.69
CA GLY A 167 5.47 17.24 0.83
C GLY A 167 5.39 16.91 -0.67
N LYS A 168 5.68 15.66 -1.06
CA LYS A 168 5.49 15.19 -2.45
C LYS A 168 4.00 15.20 -2.84
N MET A 169 3.14 14.68 -1.97
CA MET A 169 1.68 14.63 -2.19
C MET A 169 1.05 16.03 -2.33
N GLU A 170 1.46 16.98 -1.49
CA GLU A 170 0.94 18.35 -1.50
C GLU A 170 1.34 19.07 -2.80
N ARG A 171 2.61 18.98 -3.22
CA ARG A 171 3.08 19.59 -4.48
C ARG A 171 2.30 19.04 -5.69
N ALA A 172 2.11 17.73 -5.77
CA ALA A 172 1.34 17.12 -6.84
C ALA A 172 -0.15 17.54 -6.79
N SER A 173 -0.73 17.65 -5.60
CA SER A 173 -2.11 18.11 -5.41
C SER A 173 -2.30 19.58 -5.78
N GLN A 174 -1.31 20.43 -5.53
CA GLN A 174 -1.30 21.83 -5.96
C GLN A 174 -1.26 21.94 -7.48
N ALA A 175 -0.35 21.22 -8.15
CA ALA A 175 -0.30 21.16 -9.60
C ALA A 175 -1.62 20.65 -10.22
N LEU A 176 -2.27 19.66 -9.59
CA LEU A 176 -3.60 19.20 -10.02
C LEU A 176 -4.67 20.29 -9.92
N ARG A 177 -4.62 21.15 -8.91
CA ARG A 177 -5.56 22.28 -8.77
C ARG A 177 -5.37 23.36 -9.82
N GLU A 178 -4.14 23.54 -10.31
CA GLU A 178 -3.87 24.49 -11.41
C GLU A 178 -4.53 24.04 -12.71
N ILE A 179 -4.63 22.72 -12.93
CA ILE A 179 -5.27 22.13 -14.13
C ILE A 179 -6.79 21.96 -13.92
N ASP A 180 -7.20 21.62 -12.70
CA ASP A 180 -8.58 21.33 -12.30
C ASP A 180 -8.87 22.01 -10.95
N PRO A 181 -9.39 23.25 -10.94
CA PRO A 181 -9.68 23.98 -9.71
C PRO A 181 -10.66 23.26 -8.77
N GLY A 182 -11.43 22.28 -9.28
CA GLY A 182 -12.33 21.43 -8.51
C GLY A 182 -11.65 20.24 -7.83
N TYR A 183 -10.35 20.03 -8.06
CA TYR A 183 -9.62 18.89 -7.52
C TYR A 183 -9.53 18.93 -5.99
N VAL A 184 -10.09 17.91 -5.35
CA VAL A 184 -10.03 17.69 -3.91
C VAL A 184 -8.99 16.59 -3.62
N PRO A 185 -7.86 16.91 -2.97
CA PRO A 185 -6.87 15.89 -2.65
C PRO A 185 -7.46 14.87 -1.67
N PRO A 186 -7.14 13.57 -1.85
CA PRO A 186 -7.64 12.55 -0.95
C PRO A 186 -7.00 12.70 0.44
N VAL A 187 -7.76 12.40 1.48
CA VAL A 187 -7.25 12.38 2.86
C VAL A 187 -6.39 11.13 3.06
N ALA A 188 -5.17 11.31 3.55
CA ALA A 188 -4.22 10.23 3.85
C ALA A 188 -3.99 10.14 5.37
N GLU A 189 -4.58 9.10 5.98
CA GLU A 189 -4.48 8.80 7.41
C GLU A 189 -3.85 7.43 7.64
N ALA A 190 -2.87 7.37 8.55
CA ALA A 190 -2.21 6.11 8.90
C ALA A 190 -3.22 5.09 9.46
N LYS A 191 -3.22 3.90 8.87
CA LYS A 191 -4.06 2.79 9.29
C LYS A 191 -3.59 2.27 10.65
N LYS A 192 -4.46 2.39 11.66
CA LYS A 192 -4.19 1.87 13.00
C LYS A 192 -4.48 0.37 13.08
N PRO A 193 -3.70 -0.43 13.83
CA PRO A 193 -4.04 -1.82 14.09
C PRO A 193 -5.46 -1.97 14.61
N ASP A 194 -6.09 -3.11 14.36
CA ASP A 194 -7.45 -3.37 14.80
C ASP A 194 -7.50 -3.56 16.34
N ALA A 195 -7.55 -2.43 17.05
CA ALA A 195 -7.60 -2.38 18.50
C ALA A 195 -8.99 -2.76 19.06
N CYS A 196 -9.02 -3.56 20.12
CA CYS A 196 -10.20 -3.72 20.97
C CYS A 196 -10.16 -2.66 22.07
N PHE A 197 -10.42 -1.40 21.72
CA PHE A 197 -10.24 -0.22 22.57
C PHE A 197 -10.73 -0.38 24.02
N VAL A 198 -11.94 -0.91 24.22
CA VAL A 198 -12.51 -1.11 25.57
C VAL A 198 -11.75 -2.17 26.34
N VAL A 199 -11.39 -3.29 25.70
CA VAL A 199 -10.67 -4.39 26.35
C VAL A 199 -9.26 -3.95 26.69
N THR A 200 -8.56 -3.30 25.75
CA THR A 200 -7.22 -2.75 25.97
C THR A 200 -7.23 -1.73 27.10
N ALA A 201 -8.18 -0.79 27.13
CA ALA A 201 -8.30 0.18 28.23
C ALA A 201 -8.62 -0.46 29.58
N THR A 202 -9.35 -1.57 29.57
CA THR A 202 -9.69 -2.33 30.78
C THR A 202 -8.48 -3.08 31.32
N MET A 203 -7.79 -3.83 30.46
CA MET A 203 -6.61 -4.61 30.83
C MET A 203 -5.37 -3.75 31.06
N GLY A 204 -5.32 -2.55 30.47
CA GLY A 204 -4.21 -1.60 30.57
C GLY A 204 -2.96 -2.05 29.83
N ASP A 205 -3.06 -3.13 29.06
CA ASP A 205 -2.01 -3.71 28.24
C ASP A 205 -2.65 -4.24 26.95
N GLU A 206 -2.09 -3.84 25.81
CA GLU A 206 -2.55 -4.25 24.48
C GLU A 206 -2.16 -5.70 24.14
N HIS A 207 -1.12 -6.22 24.80
CA HIS A 207 -0.62 -7.59 24.64
C HIS A 207 -1.27 -8.58 25.61
N HIS A 208 -2.19 -8.12 26.46
CA HIS A 208 -2.85 -8.97 27.43
C HIS A 208 -3.61 -10.15 26.75
N PRO A 209 -3.50 -11.40 27.24
CA PRO A 209 -4.13 -12.58 26.61
C PRO A 209 -5.62 -12.43 26.31
N THR A 210 -6.37 -11.77 27.20
CA THR A 210 -7.79 -11.45 27.01
C THR A 210 -8.07 -10.55 25.80
N VAL A 211 -7.17 -9.59 25.51
CA VAL A 211 -7.27 -8.76 24.30
C VAL A 211 -7.11 -9.63 23.05
N GLY A 212 -6.11 -10.54 23.06
CA GLY A 212 -5.92 -11.52 21.99
C GLY A 212 -7.13 -12.46 21.80
N LEU A 213 -7.74 -12.91 22.89
CA LEU A 213 -8.94 -13.77 22.85
C LEU A 213 -10.15 -13.05 22.23
N ILE A 214 -10.42 -11.81 22.62
CA ILE A 214 -11.56 -11.05 22.09
C ILE A 214 -11.30 -10.63 20.63
N ARG A 215 -10.05 -10.33 20.25
CA ARG A 215 -9.66 -10.13 18.85
C ARG A 215 -9.99 -11.38 18.01
N ARG A 216 -9.64 -12.58 18.48
CA ARG A 216 -10.01 -13.85 17.81
C ARG A 216 -11.51 -14.06 17.68
N LEU A 217 -12.30 -13.78 18.73
CA LEU A 217 -13.76 -13.84 18.63
C LEU A 217 -14.30 -12.91 17.53
N ARG A 218 -13.78 -11.67 17.47
CA ARG A 218 -14.16 -10.71 16.43
C ARG A 218 -13.83 -11.27 15.04
N ASP A 219 -12.59 -11.68 14.86
CA ASP A 219 -12.04 -12.02 13.55
C ASP A 219 -12.59 -13.35 13.03
N ASP A 220 -12.57 -14.40 13.85
CA ASP A 220 -12.91 -15.76 13.44
C ASP A 220 -14.41 -15.99 13.41
N TRP A 221 -15.18 -15.27 14.23
CA TRP A 221 -16.62 -15.46 14.36
C TRP A 221 -17.42 -14.26 13.88
N MET A 222 -17.26 -13.07 14.48
CA MET A 222 -18.14 -11.92 14.17
C MET A 222 -18.03 -11.42 12.73
N LEU A 223 -16.84 -11.44 12.12
CA LEU A 223 -16.68 -10.95 10.74
C LEU A 223 -17.23 -11.91 9.67
N THR A 224 -17.56 -13.15 10.04
CA THR A 224 -18.06 -14.16 9.09
C THR A 224 -19.49 -13.91 8.60
N PHE A 225 -20.28 -13.09 9.30
CA PHE A 225 -21.68 -12.81 8.93
C PHE A 225 -22.00 -11.30 8.91
N PRO A 226 -22.99 -10.86 8.10
CA PRO A 226 -23.25 -9.42 7.87
C PRO A 226 -23.60 -8.61 9.13
N SER A 227 -24.39 -9.18 10.06
CA SER A 227 -24.77 -8.48 11.29
C SER A 227 -23.58 -8.30 12.24
N GLY A 228 -22.63 -9.24 12.26
CA GLY A 228 -21.41 -9.13 13.05
C GLY A 228 -20.47 -8.06 12.51
N ARG A 229 -20.33 -7.93 11.17
CA ARG A 229 -19.61 -6.81 10.56
C ARG A 229 -20.20 -5.44 10.94
N LYS A 230 -21.53 -5.30 10.94
CA LYS A 230 -22.21 -4.07 11.40
C LYS A 230 -21.98 -3.80 12.89
N ALA A 231 -22.04 -4.82 13.74
CA ALA A 231 -21.78 -4.69 15.17
C ALA A 231 -20.34 -4.25 15.46
N VAL A 232 -19.37 -4.82 14.73
CA VAL A 232 -17.96 -4.40 14.81
C VAL A 232 -17.81 -2.95 14.36
N ALA A 233 -18.41 -2.55 13.24
CA ALA A 233 -18.36 -1.16 12.78
C ALA A 233 -18.93 -0.17 13.82
N LEU A 234 -20.05 -0.52 14.45
CA LEU A 234 -20.65 0.27 15.53
C LEU A 234 -19.71 0.36 16.75
N TYR A 235 -19.09 -0.76 17.13
CA TYR A 235 -18.09 -0.79 18.19
C TYR A 235 -16.93 0.15 17.89
N TYR A 236 -16.35 0.12 16.69
CA TYR A 236 -15.26 1.02 16.31
C TYR A 236 -15.67 2.50 16.31
N ARG A 237 -16.93 2.81 16.00
CA ARG A 237 -17.46 4.18 16.01
C ARG A 237 -17.55 4.76 17.42
N TYR A 238 -17.97 3.98 18.41
CA TYR A 238 -18.29 4.49 19.75
C TYR A 238 -17.30 4.09 20.85
N SER A 239 -16.51 3.05 20.66
CA SER A 239 -15.58 2.56 21.68
C SER A 239 -14.40 3.48 22.01
N PRO A 240 -13.85 4.33 21.12
CA PRO A 240 -12.69 5.18 21.47
C PRO A 240 -12.93 6.18 22.63
N PRO A 241 -14.03 6.97 22.69
CA PRO A 241 -14.30 7.83 23.84
C PRO A 241 -14.57 7.04 25.12
N VAL A 242 -15.27 5.90 25.01
CA VAL A 242 -15.57 5.01 26.14
C VAL A 242 -14.28 4.43 26.75
N ALA A 243 -13.36 3.97 25.90
CA ALA A 243 -12.06 3.47 26.31
C ALA A 243 -11.23 4.53 27.06
N ARG A 244 -11.22 5.78 26.56
CA ARG A 244 -10.58 6.92 27.25
C ARG A 244 -11.20 7.20 28.62
N PHE A 245 -12.51 7.04 28.77
CA PHE A 245 -13.18 7.22 30.06
C PHE A 245 -12.83 6.10 31.07
N ILE A 246 -12.75 4.86 30.61
CA ILE A 246 -12.41 3.68 31.39
C ILE A 246 -10.97 3.74 31.89
N GLY A 247 -10.01 4.02 30.99
CA GLY A 247 -8.58 3.97 31.30
C GLY A 247 -8.12 4.97 32.38
N ARG A 248 -8.92 6.00 32.69
CA ARG A 248 -8.55 7.07 33.65
C ARG A 248 -8.57 6.66 35.13
N LYS A 249 -9.35 5.63 35.52
CA LYS A 249 -9.49 5.25 36.94
C LYS A 249 -9.56 3.73 37.11
N LEU A 250 -8.88 3.19 38.12
CA LEU A 250 -8.82 1.74 38.38
C LEU A 250 -10.20 1.12 38.62
N TRP A 251 -11.10 1.79 39.35
CA TRP A 251 -12.45 1.26 39.60
C TRP A 251 -13.31 1.17 38.32
N ARG A 252 -13.09 2.05 37.33
CA ARG A 252 -13.79 1.99 36.04
C ARG A 252 -13.29 0.83 35.20
N ARG A 253 -12.00 0.53 35.29
CA ARG A 253 -11.40 -0.66 34.69
C ARG A 253 -11.98 -1.92 35.32
N ALA A 254 -12.07 -1.99 36.66
CA ALA A 254 -12.71 -3.11 37.35
C ALA A 254 -14.19 -3.28 36.93
N LEU A 255 -14.94 -2.19 36.85
CA LEU A 255 -16.34 -2.22 36.41
C LEU A 255 -16.47 -2.71 34.95
N SER A 256 -15.66 -2.16 34.05
CA SER A 256 -15.61 -2.60 32.65
C SER A 256 -15.20 -4.06 32.52
N TYR A 257 -14.29 -4.53 33.39
CA TYR A 257 -13.88 -5.92 33.42
C TYR A 257 -15.06 -6.84 33.73
N VAL A 258 -15.83 -6.53 34.79
CA VAL A 258 -16.97 -7.35 35.21
C VAL A 258 -18.13 -7.27 34.21
N LEU A 259 -18.44 -6.08 33.68
CA LEU A 259 -19.63 -5.88 32.86
C LEU A 259 -19.42 -6.22 31.37
N VAL A 260 -18.21 -6.02 30.84
CA VAL A 260 -17.95 -6.12 29.40
C VAL A 260 -16.94 -7.21 29.10
N VAL A 261 -15.75 -7.14 29.71
CA VAL A 261 -14.63 -8.00 29.31
C VAL A 261 -14.82 -9.44 29.74
N ALA A 262 -15.23 -9.70 30.99
CA ALA A 262 -15.42 -11.06 31.49
C ALA A 262 -16.55 -11.81 30.77
N PRO A 263 -17.75 -11.23 30.53
CA PRO A 263 -18.79 -11.87 29.74
C PRO A 263 -18.34 -12.11 28.29
N ALA A 264 -17.69 -11.14 27.65
CA ALA A 264 -17.18 -11.28 26.29
C ALA A 264 -16.08 -12.35 26.18
N ALA A 265 -15.17 -12.44 27.16
CA ALA A 265 -14.13 -13.45 27.23
C ALA A 265 -14.71 -14.85 27.47
N TRP A 266 -15.74 -14.97 28.32
CA TRP A 266 -16.46 -16.22 28.51
C TRP A 266 -17.14 -16.69 27.22
N LEU A 267 -17.86 -15.77 26.54
CA LEU A 267 -18.49 -16.06 25.26
C LEU A 267 -17.47 -16.46 24.20
N ALA A 268 -16.33 -15.75 24.13
CA ALA A 268 -15.23 -16.06 23.24
C ALA A 268 -14.71 -17.48 23.46
N ARG A 269 -14.46 -17.87 24.70
CA ARG A 269 -14.00 -19.23 25.04
C ARG A 269 -15.02 -20.29 24.61
N ARG A 270 -16.31 -20.04 24.83
CA ARG A 270 -17.37 -20.99 24.47
C ARG A 270 -17.50 -21.17 22.96
N LEU A 271 -17.52 -20.06 22.20
CA LEU A 271 -17.72 -20.08 20.76
C LEU A 271 -16.47 -20.59 20.00
N LEU A 272 -15.27 -20.20 20.44
CA LEU A 272 -14.03 -20.65 19.79
C LEU A 272 -13.71 -22.11 20.10
N LYS A 273 -14.01 -22.60 21.32
CA LYS A 273 -13.82 -24.03 21.69
C LYS A 273 -14.68 -24.96 20.82
N ASN A 274 -15.92 -24.57 20.51
CA ASN A 274 -16.82 -25.39 19.69
C ASN A 274 -16.34 -25.52 18.23
N ARG A 275 -15.67 -24.51 17.66
CA ARG A 275 -15.11 -24.60 16.30
C ARG A 275 -13.85 -25.44 16.19
N VAL A 276 -13.01 -25.49 17.21
CA VAL A 276 -11.84 -26.39 17.23
C VAL A 276 -12.29 -27.85 17.27
N GLY A 277 -13.44 -28.14 17.89
CA GLY A 277 -14.09 -29.46 17.83
C GLY A 277 -14.58 -29.85 16.43
N ASP A 278 -15.23 -28.93 15.72
CA ASP A 278 -15.73 -29.18 14.35
C ASP A 278 -14.62 -29.34 13.29
N GLY A 279 -13.46 -28.69 13.48
CA GLY A 279 -12.30 -28.83 12.59
C GLY A 279 -11.63 -30.20 12.69
N ALA A 280 -11.49 -30.73 13.91
CA ALA A 280 -10.88 -32.03 14.16
C ALA A 280 -11.76 -33.24 13.76
N GLU A 281 -13.06 -33.03 13.52
CA GLU A 281 -13.94 -34.04 12.91
C GLU A 281 -13.95 -33.99 11.38
N ARG A 282 -13.74 -32.81 10.76
CA ARG A 282 -13.64 -32.71 9.30
C ARG A 282 -12.39 -33.36 8.71
N ASP A 283 -11.25 -33.28 9.40
CA ASP A 283 -10.00 -33.92 8.94
C ASP A 283 -10.00 -35.44 9.08
N ARG A 284 -10.93 -36.02 9.85
CA ARG A 284 -11.10 -37.48 9.98
C ARG A 284 -11.95 -38.13 8.88
N PHE A 285 -12.60 -37.34 8.03
CA PHE A 285 -13.39 -37.84 6.89
C PHE A 285 -12.71 -37.65 5.52
N VAL A 286 -11.48 -37.10 5.50
CA VAL A 286 -10.69 -36.89 4.26
C VAL A 286 -9.33 -37.61 4.33
N SER A 287 -9.16 -38.56 5.24
CA SER A 287 -8.00 -39.49 5.25
C SER A 287 -8.37 -40.84 4.65
#